data_AF-A0A2N6Q1A2-F1
#
_entry.id   AF-A0A2N6Q1A2-F1
#
_cell.length_a   1.000
_cell.length_b   1.000
_cell.length_c   1.000
_cell.angle_alpha   90.00
_cell.angle_beta   90.00
_cell.angle_gamma   90.00
#
_symmetry.space_group_name_H-M   'P 1'
#
loop_
_entity.id
_entity.type
_entity.pdbx_description
1 polymer ?
#
loop_
_entity_poly.entity_id
_entity_poly.type
_entity_poly.pdbx_seq_one_letter_code
_entity_poly.pdbx_strand_id
1 'polypeptide(L)'
;MDPFLLVAEWWWLAPTAAAGVTAGAIGVRRRNTRSGRRLEYDAARHDLREAQQRAVVRRTALKVARADLARVSAERAAQRASAEQVAGARRMLKERERDARAAAADVRARRVRVNAARAAIPAGSAPRPLERLYAEHEAVTARWMRYETDPALQITYPEMTDVKRPETAAYLRAAGAAVEARRQTTGRVTAAEYAAYRDAVAELERAFEAAEHAAKVQTGEAPPTPAWQDAAQDMLHRSAEAIDRAAGAAASALAAWNSRRGKGTPPGDSGQR
;
A
#
# COMPACT_ATOMS: atom_id res chain seq x y z
N MET A 1 -63.08 6.59 -21.56
CA MET A 1 -63.13 7.99 -21.13
C MET A 1 -62.83 8.02 -19.64
N ASP A 2 -61.60 8.36 -19.27
CA ASP A 2 -61.33 9.19 -18.07
C ASP A 2 -62.25 10.42 -18.11
N PRO A 3 -62.57 11.18 -17.02
CA PRO A 3 -61.60 11.58 -15.97
C PRO A 3 -62.17 12.00 -14.57
N PHE A 4 -61.26 12.24 -13.60
CA PHE A 4 -61.17 13.35 -12.59
C PHE A 4 -62.49 13.93 -11.97
N LEU A 5 -62.68 14.13 -10.65
CA LEU A 5 -61.86 14.74 -9.59
C LEU A 5 -62.73 14.90 -8.32
N LEU A 6 -62.09 14.98 -7.13
CA LEU A 6 -62.36 15.85 -5.95
C LEU A 6 -61.67 15.16 -4.73
N VAL A 7 -60.43 15.50 -4.32
CA VAL A 7 -59.99 16.70 -3.55
C VAL A 7 -60.81 16.83 -2.27
N ALA A 8 -60.34 16.47 -1.07
CA ALA A 8 -59.43 17.15 -0.12
C ALA A 8 -59.52 16.27 1.17
N GLU A 9 -58.62 16.19 2.15
CA GLU A 9 -58.29 17.25 3.11
C GLU A 9 -57.57 16.53 4.29
N TRP A 10 -56.24 16.55 4.38
CA TRP A 10 -55.55 16.10 5.63
C TRP A 10 -54.18 16.75 5.83
N TRP A 11 -54.07 18.02 5.46
CA TRP A 11 -52.80 18.78 5.46
C TRP A 11 -52.72 19.85 6.57
N TRP A 12 -53.53 19.79 7.63
CA TRP A 12 -53.65 20.92 8.58
C TRP A 12 -52.98 20.78 9.95
N LEU A 13 -52.17 19.75 10.24
CA LEU A 13 -51.37 19.73 11.49
C LEU A 13 -49.87 19.88 11.25
N ALA A 14 -49.52 21.05 10.74
CA ALA A 14 -48.29 21.77 11.07
C ALA A 14 -48.67 23.27 11.12
N PRO A 15 -48.05 24.14 11.94
CA PRO A 15 -46.61 24.10 12.26
C PRO A 15 -46.21 24.61 13.68
N THR A 16 -44.98 24.32 14.12
CA THR A 16 -43.96 25.34 14.48
C THR A 16 -42.71 24.73 15.11
N ALA A 17 -41.55 25.20 14.62
CA ALA A 17 -40.25 25.24 15.31
C ALA A 17 -39.45 23.94 15.56
N ALA A 18 -38.83 23.41 14.50
CA ALA A 18 -37.43 22.93 14.53
C ALA A 18 -36.86 22.95 13.11
N ALA A 19 -36.55 24.15 12.62
CA ALA A 19 -35.94 24.37 11.33
C ALA A 19 -34.44 23.99 11.35
N GLY A 20 -34.04 23.18 10.37
CA GLY A 20 -32.68 23.17 9.82
C GLY A 20 -31.74 22.08 10.33
N VAL A 21 -31.44 21.09 9.47
CA VAL A 21 -30.07 20.61 9.12
C VAL A 21 -30.08 19.31 8.27
N THR A 22 -31.18 18.57 8.13
CA THR A 22 -31.12 17.22 7.52
C THR A 22 -31.21 17.13 5.99
N ALA A 23 -30.99 18.22 5.23
CA ALA A 23 -30.92 18.16 3.75
C ALA A 23 -29.48 18.13 3.18
N GLY A 24 -28.44 18.30 3.99
CA GLY A 24 -27.05 18.41 3.51
C GLY A 24 -26.30 17.07 3.30
N ALA A 25 -26.62 16.04 4.09
CA ALA A 25 -25.75 14.86 4.19
C ALA A 25 -25.78 13.96 2.92
N ILE A 26 -26.92 13.90 2.22
CA ILE A 26 -27.07 13.04 1.03
C ILE A 26 -26.41 13.71 -0.20
N GLY A 27 -26.48 15.03 -0.33
CA GLY A 27 -25.82 15.79 -1.40
C GLY A 27 -24.29 15.77 -1.29
N VAL A 28 -23.74 15.85 -0.08
CA VAL A 28 -22.29 15.86 0.17
C VAL A 28 -21.65 14.51 -0.18
N ARG A 29 -22.30 13.38 0.12
CA ARG A 29 -21.76 12.04 -0.23
C ARG A 29 -21.65 11.83 -1.74
N ARG A 30 -22.63 12.29 -2.53
CA ARG A 30 -22.62 12.13 -4.01
C ARG A 30 -21.67 13.10 -4.70
N ARG A 31 -21.41 14.27 -4.11
CA ARG A 31 -20.46 15.26 -4.63
C ARG A 31 -19.01 14.82 -4.40
N ASN A 32 -18.73 14.15 -3.28
CA ASN A 32 -17.37 13.70 -2.95
C ASN A 32 -16.85 12.58 -3.88
N THR A 33 -17.71 11.68 -4.36
CA THR A 33 -17.34 10.65 -5.36
C THR A 33 -17.14 11.20 -6.77
N ARG A 34 -17.71 12.37 -7.10
CA ARG A 34 -17.43 13.09 -8.34
C ARG A 34 -16.12 13.88 -8.29
N SER A 35 -15.62 14.20 -7.09
CA SER A 35 -14.46 15.08 -6.93
C SER A 35 -13.11 14.44 -7.26
N GLY A 36 -13.04 13.11 -7.42
CA GLY A 36 -11.78 12.38 -7.61
C GLY A 36 -10.86 12.33 -6.38
N ARG A 37 -11.18 13.03 -5.28
CA ARG A 37 -10.30 13.13 -4.09
C ARG A 37 -10.14 11.80 -3.35
N ARG A 38 -11.15 10.95 -3.38
CA ARG A 38 -11.14 9.62 -2.73
C ARG A 38 -10.58 8.52 -3.61
N LEU A 39 -10.11 8.84 -4.82
CA LEU A 39 -9.74 7.87 -5.83
C LEU A 39 -8.64 6.91 -5.35
N GLU A 40 -7.61 7.45 -4.68
CA GLU A 40 -6.54 6.64 -4.10
C GLU A 40 -7.02 5.71 -2.96
N TYR A 41 -7.92 6.20 -2.10
CA TYR A 41 -8.53 5.37 -1.07
C TYR A 41 -9.39 4.25 -1.66
N ASP A 42 -10.18 4.57 -2.69
CA ASP A 42 -11.03 3.59 -3.36
C ASP A 42 -10.18 2.56 -4.14
N ALA A 43 -9.05 2.97 -4.72
CA ALA A 43 -8.03 2.09 -5.30
C ALA A 43 -7.38 1.19 -4.24
N ALA A 44 -6.98 1.71 -3.09
CA ALA A 44 -6.44 0.88 -2.01
C ALA A 44 -7.46 -0.16 -1.51
N ARG A 45 -8.76 0.18 -1.48
CA ARG A 45 -9.83 -0.79 -1.16
C ARG A 45 -10.01 -1.84 -2.24
N HIS A 46 -9.89 -1.45 -3.51
CA HIS A 46 -9.90 -2.37 -4.64
C HIS A 46 -8.78 -3.40 -4.51
N ASP A 47 -7.54 -2.93 -4.29
CA ASP A 47 -6.37 -3.78 -4.08
C ASP A 47 -6.53 -4.76 -2.91
N LEU A 48 -7.10 -4.31 -1.80
CA LEU A 48 -7.36 -5.18 -0.64
C LEU A 48 -8.33 -6.31 -0.99
N ARG A 49 -9.38 -6.02 -1.78
CA ARG A 49 -10.34 -7.05 -2.21
C ARG A 49 -9.67 -8.09 -3.11
N GLU A 50 -8.86 -7.65 -4.05
CA GLU A 50 -8.09 -8.58 -4.90
C GLU A 50 -7.13 -9.45 -4.08
N ALA A 51 -6.40 -8.86 -3.13
CA ALA A 51 -5.50 -9.59 -2.24
C ALA A 51 -6.25 -10.63 -1.41
N GLN A 52 -7.45 -10.30 -0.92
CA GLN A 52 -8.31 -11.25 -0.21
C GLN A 52 -8.74 -12.42 -1.10
N GLN A 53 -9.15 -12.15 -2.34
CA GLN A 53 -9.51 -13.18 -3.32
C GLN A 53 -8.31 -14.09 -3.62
N ARG A 54 -7.13 -13.52 -3.87
CA ARG A 54 -5.89 -14.27 -4.06
C ARG A 54 -5.56 -15.15 -2.86
N ALA A 55 -5.70 -14.64 -1.64
CA ALA A 55 -5.44 -15.40 -0.42
C ALA A 55 -6.40 -16.60 -0.26
N VAL A 56 -7.67 -16.45 -0.63
CA VAL A 56 -8.63 -17.56 -0.66
C VAL A 56 -8.18 -18.65 -1.64
N VAL A 57 -7.83 -18.27 -2.87
CA VAL A 57 -7.34 -19.20 -3.90
C VAL A 57 -6.08 -19.95 -3.43
N ARG A 58 -5.09 -19.24 -2.87
CA ARG A 58 -3.84 -19.86 -2.37
C ARG A 58 -4.09 -20.78 -1.19
N ARG A 59 -5.04 -20.46 -0.31
CA ARG A 59 -5.45 -21.34 0.79
C ARG A 59 -6.10 -22.63 0.28
N THR A 60 -6.91 -22.55 -0.77
CA THR A 60 -7.48 -23.75 -1.40
C THR A 60 -6.40 -24.61 -2.05
N ALA A 61 -5.47 -23.99 -2.79
CA ALA A 61 -4.33 -24.71 -3.39
C ALA A 61 -3.47 -25.43 -2.33
N LEU A 62 -3.27 -24.81 -1.16
CA LEU A 62 -2.61 -25.46 -0.03
C LEU A 62 -3.38 -26.69 0.48
N LYS A 63 -4.71 -26.62 0.62
CA LYS A 63 -5.52 -27.78 1.03
C LYS A 63 -5.40 -28.94 0.03
N VAL A 64 -5.42 -28.62 -1.27
CA VAL A 64 -5.22 -29.61 -2.34
C VAL A 64 -3.85 -30.28 -2.21
N ALA A 65 -2.77 -29.50 -2.08
CA ALA A 65 -1.42 -30.05 -1.92
C ALA A 65 -1.27 -30.95 -0.67
N ARG A 66 -1.98 -30.65 0.42
CA ARG A 66 -2.03 -31.51 1.61
C ARG A 66 -2.73 -32.84 1.32
N ALA A 67 -3.87 -32.80 0.63
CA ALA A 67 -4.59 -33.99 0.22
C ALA A 67 -3.77 -34.85 -0.76
N ASP A 68 -3.04 -34.22 -1.69
CA ASP A 68 -2.13 -34.90 -2.61
C ASP A 68 -1.00 -35.60 -1.89
N LEU A 69 -0.37 -34.94 -0.90
CA LEU A 69 0.65 -35.58 -0.09
C LEU A 69 0.10 -36.79 0.68
N ALA A 70 -1.10 -36.66 1.27
CA ALA A 70 -1.74 -37.77 1.97
C ALA A 70 -2.01 -38.95 1.02
N ARG A 71 -2.56 -38.68 -0.17
CA ARG A 71 -2.81 -39.69 -1.20
C ARG A 71 -1.53 -40.40 -1.63
N VAL A 72 -0.50 -39.65 -2.01
CA VAL A 72 0.78 -40.24 -2.47
C VAL A 72 1.46 -41.01 -1.34
N SER A 73 1.33 -40.56 -0.08
CA SER A 73 1.85 -41.31 1.07
C SER A 73 1.13 -42.65 1.28
N ALA A 74 -0.19 -42.70 1.07
CA ALA A 74 -0.97 -43.93 1.14
C ALA A 74 -0.65 -44.87 -0.03
N GLU A 75 -0.49 -44.35 -1.25
CA GLU A 75 -0.03 -45.12 -2.40
C GLU A 75 1.37 -45.70 -2.17
N ARG A 76 2.26 -44.95 -1.51
CA ARG A 76 3.60 -45.44 -1.15
C ARG A 76 3.54 -46.59 -0.15
N ALA A 77 2.64 -46.51 0.84
CA ALA A 77 2.41 -47.57 1.82
C ALA A 77 1.86 -48.85 1.14
N ALA A 78 1.02 -48.68 0.12
CA ALA A 78 0.52 -49.77 -0.72
C ALA A 78 1.52 -50.25 -1.81
N GLN A 79 2.78 -49.77 -1.78
CA GLN A 79 3.82 -50.06 -2.77
C GLN A 79 3.47 -49.65 -4.22
N ARG A 80 2.51 -48.73 -4.42
CA ARG A 80 2.09 -48.21 -5.73
C ARG A 80 2.72 -46.86 -6.11
N ALA A 81 3.43 -46.22 -5.18
CA ALA A 81 4.18 -44.99 -5.41
C ALA A 81 5.63 -45.11 -4.94
N SER A 82 6.53 -44.30 -5.51
CA SER A 82 7.95 -44.24 -5.18
C SER A 82 8.24 -43.23 -4.05
N ALA A 83 9.42 -43.36 -3.43
CA ALA A 83 9.88 -42.38 -2.43
C ALA A 83 10.10 -40.99 -3.04
N GLU A 84 10.50 -40.93 -4.31
CA GLU A 84 10.68 -39.68 -5.05
C GLU A 84 9.35 -38.94 -5.24
N GLN A 85 8.27 -39.65 -5.55
CA GLN A 85 6.92 -39.07 -5.68
C GLN A 85 6.47 -38.43 -4.35
N VAL A 86 6.71 -39.11 -3.22
CA VAL A 86 6.43 -38.54 -1.89
C VAL A 86 7.29 -37.29 -1.65
N ALA A 87 8.57 -37.31 -2.00
CA ALA A 87 9.45 -36.16 -1.86
C ALA A 87 8.98 -34.97 -2.73
N GLY A 88 8.52 -35.23 -3.96
CA GLY A 88 7.90 -34.24 -4.84
C GLY A 88 6.66 -33.61 -4.23
N ALA A 89 5.74 -34.42 -3.70
CA ALA A 89 4.53 -33.93 -3.03
C ALA A 89 4.85 -33.08 -1.78
N ARG A 90 5.90 -33.43 -1.02
CA ARG A 90 6.37 -32.61 0.12
C ARG A 90 6.94 -31.25 -0.33
N ARG A 91 7.72 -31.21 -1.41
CA ARG A 91 8.24 -29.94 -1.98
C ARG A 91 7.09 -29.05 -2.42
N MET A 92 6.12 -29.64 -3.14
CA MET A 92 4.90 -28.96 -3.58
C MET A 92 4.13 -28.38 -2.39
N LEU A 93 3.91 -29.16 -1.33
CA LEU A 93 3.25 -28.67 -0.12
C LEU A 93 3.98 -27.46 0.47
N LYS A 94 5.30 -27.53 0.63
CA LYS A 94 6.12 -26.44 1.19
C LYS A 94 6.04 -25.17 0.35
N GLU A 95 6.03 -25.30 -0.98
CA GLU A 95 5.80 -24.18 -1.90
C GLU A 95 4.42 -23.54 -1.67
N ARG A 96 3.35 -24.34 -1.63
CA ARG A 96 1.99 -23.83 -1.42
C ARG A 96 1.76 -23.23 -0.04
N GLU A 97 2.48 -23.70 0.98
CA GLU A 97 2.50 -23.08 2.30
C GLU A 97 3.15 -21.70 2.28
N ARG A 98 4.28 -21.56 1.58
CA ARG A 98 4.94 -20.26 1.38
C ARG A 98 4.02 -19.30 0.62
N ASP A 99 3.38 -19.74 -0.46
CA ASP A 99 2.42 -18.96 -1.23
C ASP A 99 1.23 -18.47 -0.38
N ALA A 100 0.63 -19.36 0.41
CA ALA A 100 -0.49 -19.00 1.27
C ALA A 100 -0.06 -18.00 2.37
N ARG A 101 1.15 -18.17 2.92
CA ARG A 101 1.72 -17.23 3.89
C ARG A 101 2.01 -15.87 3.26
N ALA A 102 2.56 -15.84 2.06
CA ALA A 102 2.82 -14.62 1.30
C ALA A 102 1.52 -13.89 0.98
N ALA A 103 0.49 -14.59 0.51
CA ALA A 103 -0.82 -14.00 0.24
C ALA A 103 -1.49 -13.44 1.50
N ALA A 104 -1.37 -14.12 2.64
CA ALA A 104 -1.86 -13.61 3.92
C ALA A 104 -1.08 -12.36 4.39
N ALA A 105 0.23 -12.28 4.10
CA ALA A 105 1.03 -11.08 4.36
C ALA A 105 0.63 -9.91 3.44
N ASP A 106 0.38 -10.16 2.15
CA ASP A 106 -0.13 -9.15 1.20
C ASP A 106 -1.44 -8.55 1.70
N VAL A 107 -2.41 -9.37 2.16
CA VAL A 107 -3.66 -8.86 2.74
C VAL A 107 -3.42 -7.92 3.93
N ARG A 108 -2.47 -8.23 4.81
CA ARG A 108 -2.11 -7.35 5.93
C ARG A 108 -1.48 -6.05 5.43
N ALA A 109 -0.56 -6.11 4.48
CA ALA A 109 0.05 -4.92 3.87
C ALA A 109 -0.99 -4.02 3.19
N ARG A 110 -1.92 -4.60 2.42
CA ARG A 110 -3.01 -3.84 1.78
C ARG A 110 -3.96 -3.20 2.81
N ARG A 111 -4.19 -3.83 3.97
CA ARG A 111 -4.98 -3.22 5.06
C ARG A 111 -4.31 -1.95 5.57
N VAL A 112 -2.99 -1.98 5.79
CA VAL A 112 -2.21 -0.80 6.20
C VAL A 112 -2.31 0.29 5.14
N ARG A 113 -2.16 -0.06 3.86
CA ARG A 113 -2.30 0.89 2.75
C ARG A 113 -3.69 1.54 2.69
N VAL A 114 -4.77 0.80 2.95
CA VAL A 114 -6.13 1.37 3.03
C VAL A 114 -6.23 2.40 4.15
N ASN A 115 -5.66 2.13 5.32
CA ASN A 115 -5.67 3.07 6.43
C ASN A 115 -4.85 4.33 6.12
N ALA A 116 -3.66 4.17 5.52
CA ALA A 116 -2.82 5.28 5.08
C ALA A 116 -3.53 6.14 4.01
N ALA A 117 -4.10 5.51 2.97
CA ALA A 117 -4.84 6.21 1.92
C ALA A 117 -6.11 6.91 2.45
N ARG A 118 -6.73 6.39 3.51
CA ARG A 118 -7.85 7.05 4.19
C ARG A 118 -7.41 8.32 4.92
N ALA A 119 -6.25 8.28 5.57
CA ALA A 119 -5.67 9.44 6.24
C ALA A 119 -5.14 10.48 5.25
N ALA A 120 -4.66 10.05 4.08
CA ALA A 120 -4.09 10.89 3.04
C ALA A 120 -5.11 11.48 2.04
N ILE A 121 -6.41 11.41 2.32
CA ILE A 121 -7.42 12.02 1.44
C ILE A 121 -7.17 13.55 1.41
N PRO A 122 -6.87 14.14 0.22
CA PRO A 122 -6.46 15.53 0.14
C PRO A 122 -7.58 16.49 0.51
N ALA A 123 -7.22 17.55 1.23
CA ALA A 123 -8.10 18.69 1.51
C ALA A 123 -8.57 19.37 0.21
N GLY A 124 -9.61 20.19 0.30
CA GLY A 124 -10.26 20.83 -0.86
C GLY A 124 -9.34 21.70 -1.73
N SER A 125 -8.27 22.25 -1.17
CA SER A 125 -7.27 23.08 -1.85
C SER A 125 -6.07 22.29 -2.41
N ALA A 126 -5.84 21.07 -1.92
CA ALA A 126 -4.69 20.26 -2.35
C ALA A 126 -4.96 19.59 -3.71
N PRO A 127 -3.90 19.32 -4.50
CA PRO A 127 -4.01 18.58 -5.77
C PRO A 127 -4.69 17.23 -5.59
N ARG A 128 -5.51 16.85 -6.57
CA ARG A 128 -6.19 15.55 -6.55
C ARG A 128 -5.18 14.41 -6.75
N PRO A 129 -5.47 13.18 -6.30
CA PRO A 129 -4.52 12.07 -6.43
C PRO A 129 -4.10 11.81 -7.88
N LEU A 130 -5.02 11.89 -8.85
CA LEU A 130 -4.70 11.72 -10.26
C LEU A 130 -3.81 12.84 -10.82
N GLU A 131 -4.01 14.09 -10.38
CA GLU A 131 -3.17 15.22 -10.78
C GLU A 131 -1.73 15.06 -10.25
N ARG A 132 -1.58 14.61 -9.00
CA ARG A 132 -0.25 14.27 -8.45
C ARG A 132 0.43 13.14 -9.23
N LEU A 133 -0.32 12.10 -9.55
CA LEU A 133 0.20 10.95 -10.30
C LEU A 133 0.59 11.30 -11.75
N TYR A 134 -0.11 12.25 -12.38
CA TYR A 134 0.37 12.83 -13.65
C TYR A 134 1.68 13.58 -13.46
N ALA A 135 1.80 14.42 -12.42
CA ALA A 135 3.05 15.13 -12.15
C ALA A 135 4.23 14.18 -11.86
N GLU A 136 3.99 13.08 -11.13
CA GLU A 136 5.00 12.03 -10.89
C GLU A 136 5.48 11.38 -12.19
N HIS A 137 4.57 11.01 -13.09
CA HIS A 137 4.93 10.48 -14.41
C HIS A 137 5.74 11.50 -15.23
N GLU A 138 5.28 12.75 -15.34
CA GLU A 138 6.01 13.78 -16.08
C GLU A 138 7.40 14.05 -15.49
N ALA A 139 7.56 13.97 -14.17
CA ALA A 139 8.86 14.15 -13.52
C ALA A 139 9.87 13.07 -13.93
N VAL A 140 9.46 11.79 -14.00
CA VAL A 140 10.33 10.71 -14.47
C VAL A 140 10.67 10.89 -15.94
N THR A 141 9.68 11.21 -16.77
CA THR A 141 9.90 11.51 -18.20
C THR A 141 10.87 12.66 -18.40
N ALA A 142 10.74 13.74 -17.62
CA ALA A 142 11.64 14.88 -17.69
C ALA A 142 13.08 14.52 -17.28
N ARG A 143 13.26 13.66 -16.26
CA ARG A 143 14.58 13.15 -15.88
C ARG A 143 15.21 12.34 -17.00
N TRP A 144 14.45 11.46 -17.65
CA TRP A 144 14.91 10.70 -18.81
C TRP A 144 15.31 11.59 -19.98
N MET A 145 14.50 12.59 -20.30
CA MET A 145 14.78 13.50 -21.41
C MET A 145 16.13 14.21 -21.27
N ARG A 146 16.66 14.39 -20.05
CA ARG A 146 18.01 14.92 -19.85
C ARG A 146 19.08 13.99 -20.45
N TYR A 147 18.96 12.68 -20.30
CA TYR A 147 19.89 11.71 -20.91
C TYR A 147 19.77 11.66 -22.45
N GLU A 148 18.65 12.09 -23.02
CA GLU A 148 18.44 12.17 -24.46
C GLU A 148 18.85 13.53 -25.08
N THR A 149 18.96 14.59 -24.27
CA THR A 149 19.13 15.96 -24.78
C THR A 149 20.41 16.65 -24.32
N ASP A 150 21.03 16.20 -23.23
CA ASP A 150 22.27 16.75 -22.72
C ASP A 150 23.48 15.95 -23.27
N PRO A 151 24.32 16.54 -24.15
CA PRO A 151 25.48 15.84 -24.71
C PRO A 151 26.48 15.37 -23.65
N ALA A 152 26.61 16.07 -22.52
CA ALA A 152 27.51 15.66 -21.45
C ALA A 152 27.02 14.38 -20.78
N LEU A 153 25.70 14.26 -20.54
CA LEU A 153 25.10 13.04 -19.99
C LEU A 153 25.13 11.88 -21.00
N GLN A 154 24.99 12.14 -22.30
CA GLN A 154 25.10 11.12 -23.33
C GLN A 154 26.52 10.55 -23.45
N ILE A 155 27.54 11.41 -23.36
CA ILE A 155 28.95 10.98 -23.37
C ILE A 155 29.28 10.22 -22.08
N THR A 156 28.79 10.70 -20.94
CA THR A 156 29.10 10.10 -19.63
C THR A 156 28.36 8.78 -19.44
N TYR A 157 27.06 8.72 -19.75
CA TYR A 157 26.20 7.57 -19.49
C TYR A 157 25.51 7.06 -20.78
N PRO A 158 26.27 6.61 -21.81
CA PRO A 158 25.71 6.17 -23.09
C PRO A 158 24.73 4.99 -22.95
N GLU A 159 24.92 4.19 -21.90
CA GLU A 159 24.11 3.02 -21.58
C GLU A 159 22.67 3.37 -21.21
N MET A 160 22.44 4.59 -20.71
CA MET A 160 21.08 5.06 -20.43
C MET A 160 20.22 4.99 -21.68
N THR A 161 20.77 5.31 -22.86
CA THR A 161 20.01 5.32 -24.12
C THR A 161 20.17 4.05 -24.98
N ASP A 162 20.98 3.08 -24.55
CA ASP A 162 21.20 1.84 -25.31
C ASP A 162 20.13 0.78 -25.00
N VAL A 163 19.23 0.54 -25.97
CA VAL A 163 18.15 -0.47 -25.89
C VAL A 163 18.67 -1.90 -25.73
N LYS A 164 19.93 -2.18 -26.07
CA LYS A 164 20.53 -3.51 -25.84
C LYS A 164 20.76 -3.78 -24.36
N ARG A 165 20.79 -2.75 -23.51
CA ARG A 165 20.87 -2.91 -22.06
C ARG A 165 19.54 -3.37 -21.48
N PRO A 166 19.55 -4.44 -20.67
CA PRO A 166 18.30 -5.02 -20.16
C PRO A 166 17.55 -4.04 -19.26
N GLU A 167 18.24 -3.19 -18.49
CA GLU A 167 17.65 -2.18 -17.61
C GLU A 167 16.99 -1.05 -18.43
N THR A 168 17.68 -0.56 -19.46
CA THR A 168 17.14 0.43 -20.41
C THR A 168 15.93 -0.11 -21.17
N ALA A 169 15.99 -1.36 -21.65
CA ALA A 169 14.85 -2.03 -22.27
C ALA A 169 13.68 -2.22 -21.28
N ALA A 170 13.95 -2.44 -19.99
CA ALA A 170 12.93 -2.50 -18.95
C ALA A 170 12.29 -1.13 -18.73
N TYR A 171 13.07 -0.06 -18.67
CA TYR A 171 12.57 1.31 -18.60
C TYR A 171 11.64 1.64 -19.76
N LEU A 172 12.05 1.38 -21.01
CA LEU A 172 11.23 1.68 -22.20
C LEU A 172 9.92 0.90 -22.21
N ARG A 173 9.93 -0.37 -21.78
CA ARG A 173 8.69 -1.16 -21.62
C ARG A 173 7.79 -0.58 -20.52
N ALA A 174 8.36 -0.19 -19.39
CA ALA A 174 7.61 0.43 -18.29
C ALA A 174 7.03 1.80 -18.69
N ALA A 175 7.77 2.59 -19.47
CA ALA A 175 7.32 3.87 -20.00
C ALA A 175 6.13 3.69 -20.95
N GLY A 176 6.21 2.72 -21.86
CA GLY A 176 5.07 2.34 -22.72
C GLY A 176 3.85 1.92 -21.92
N ALA A 177 4.02 1.07 -20.89
CA ALA A 177 2.93 0.64 -20.02
C ALA A 177 2.30 1.81 -19.23
N ALA A 178 3.11 2.76 -18.75
CA ALA A 178 2.64 3.95 -18.05
C ALA A 178 1.86 4.90 -18.98
N VAL A 179 2.31 5.06 -20.23
CA VAL A 179 1.58 5.83 -21.25
C VAL A 179 0.23 5.19 -21.55
N GLU A 180 0.18 3.88 -21.79
CA GLU A 180 -1.07 3.19 -22.08
C GLU A 180 -2.04 3.21 -20.89
N ALA A 181 -1.55 3.02 -19.67
CA ALA A 181 -2.37 3.16 -18.48
C ALA A 181 -2.90 4.59 -18.29
N ARG A 182 -2.11 5.62 -18.63
CA ARG A 182 -2.55 7.02 -18.61
C ARG A 182 -3.70 7.30 -19.60
N ARG A 183 -3.69 6.67 -20.79
CA ARG A 183 -4.80 6.84 -21.76
C ARG A 183 -6.13 6.38 -21.18
N GLN A 184 -6.11 5.36 -20.32
CA GLN A 184 -7.29 4.83 -19.64
C GLN A 184 -7.80 5.72 -18.50
N THR A 185 -7.04 6.73 -18.07
CA THR A 185 -7.43 7.64 -16.99
C THR A 185 -8.04 8.95 -17.50
N THR A 186 -8.60 8.96 -18.70
CA THR A 186 -9.33 10.10 -19.27
C THR A 186 -10.80 10.11 -18.83
N GLY A 187 -11.33 11.28 -18.46
CA GLY A 187 -12.71 11.41 -18.01
C GLY A 187 -12.97 10.84 -16.60
N ARG A 188 -13.96 9.95 -16.47
CA ARG A 188 -14.38 9.38 -15.18
C ARG A 188 -13.55 8.14 -14.86
N VAL A 189 -12.48 8.34 -14.09
CA VAL A 189 -11.55 7.27 -13.68
C VAL A 189 -12.13 6.40 -12.57
N THR A 190 -12.03 5.09 -12.75
CA THR A 190 -12.37 4.07 -11.76
C THR A 190 -11.21 3.78 -10.81
N ALA A 191 -11.51 3.12 -9.69
CA ALA A 191 -10.49 2.71 -8.72
C ALA A 191 -9.46 1.73 -9.32
N ALA A 192 -9.90 0.87 -10.25
CA ALA A 192 -9.04 -0.11 -10.91
C ALA A 192 -8.10 0.57 -11.92
N GLU A 193 -8.62 1.47 -12.77
CA GLU A 193 -7.80 2.24 -13.72
C GLU A 193 -6.77 3.10 -13.00
N TYR A 194 -7.16 3.77 -11.91
CA TYR A 194 -6.20 4.52 -11.09
C TYR A 194 -5.14 3.61 -10.46
N ALA A 195 -5.52 2.44 -9.92
CA ALA A 195 -4.57 1.50 -9.35
C ALA A 195 -3.57 1.00 -10.41
N ALA A 196 -4.06 0.67 -11.61
CA ALA A 196 -3.22 0.24 -12.73
C ALA A 196 -2.25 1.34 -13.17
N TYR A 197 -2.73 2.59 -13.33
CA TYR A 197 -1.87 3.70 -13.69
C TYR A 197 -0.84 4.02 -12.60
N ARG A 198 -1.25 4.00 -11.33
CA ARG A 198 -0.35 4.17 -10.18
C ARG A 198 0.77 3.12 -10.17
N ASP A 199 0.41 1.86 -10.39
CA ASP A 199 1.38 0.76 -10.36
C ASP A 199 2.31 0.82 -11.59
N ALA A 200 1.82 1.26 -12.74
CA ALA A 200 2.63 1.49 -13.94
C ALA A 200 3.64 2.64 -13.76
N VAL A 201 3.25 3.76 -13.14
CA VAL A 201 4.17 4.87 -12.81
C VAL A 201 5.23 4.43 -11.79
N ALA A 202 4.84 3.64 -10.79
CA ALA A 202 5.79 3.10 -9.81
C ALA A 202 6.76 2.07 -10.41
N GLU A 203 6.36 1.33 -11.45
CA GLU A 203 7.28 0.47 -12.22
C GLU A 203 8.19 1.30 -13.12
N LEU A 204 7.67 2.33 -13.78
CA LEU A 204 8.44 3.27 -14.58
C LEU A 204 9.57 3.91 -13.76
N GLU A 205 9.25 4.42 -12.56
CA GLU A 205 10.25 5.02 -11.67
C GLU A 205 11.30 3.99 -11.23
N ARG A 206 10.90 2.78 -10.81
CA ARG A 206 11.86 1.72 -10.44
C ARG A 206 12.75 1.30 -11.60
N ALA A 207 12.20 1.17 -12.80
CA ALA A 207 12.98 0.80 -13.98
C ALA A 207 13.94 1.92 -14.38
N PHE A 208 13.54 3.19 -14.24
CA PHE A 208 14.41 4.34 -14.42
C PHE A 208 15.59 4.32 -13.44
N GLU A 209 15.31 4.18 -12.14
CA GLU A 209 16.36 4.14 -11.11
C GLU A 209 17.31 2.95 -11.31
N ALA A 210 16.80 1.79 -11.73
CA ALA A 210 17.62 0.63 -12.04
C ALA A 210 18.54 0.88 -13.24
N ALA A 211 18.03 1.52 -14.30
CA ALA A 211 18.84 1.90 -15.46
C ALA A 211 19.91 2.92 -15.09
N GLU A 212 19.54 3.97 -14.34
CA GLU A 212 20.49 4.99 -13.89
C GLU A 212 21.58 4.42 -12.99
N HIS A 213 21.20 3.55 -12.06
CA HIS A 213 22.15 2.85 -11.20
C HIS A 213 23.11 1.98 -12.01
N ALA A 214 22.59 1.18 -12.96
CA ALA A 214 23.42 0.33 -13.81
C ALA A 214 24.39 1.16 -14.67
N ALA A 215 23.93 2.27 -15.23
CA ALA A 215 24.77 3.18 -16.02
C ALA A 215 25.89 3.81 -15.18
N LYS A 216 25.59 4.27 -13.95
CA LYS A 216 26.59 4.83 -13.02
C LYS A 216 27.62 3.80 -12.56
N VAL A 217 27.18 2.58 -12.25
CA VAL A 217 28.11 1.48 -11.91
C VAL A 217 29.06 1.21 -13.08
N GLN A 218 28.57 1.26 -14.32
CA GLN A 218 29.39 1.04 -15.51
C GLN A 218 30.43 2.15 -15.76
N THR A 219 30.15 3.39 -15.37
CA THR A 219 31.11 4.50 -15.48
C THR A 219 32.11 4.54 -14.34
N GLY A 220 32.06 3.58 -13.41
CA GLY A 220 32.91 3.56 -12.23
C GLY A 220 32.44 4.50 -11.12
N GLU A 221 31.29 5.17 -11.28
CA GLU A 221 30.55 5.81 -10.19
C GLU A 221 29.89 4.71 -9.36
N ALA A 222 30.69 3.98 -8.60
CA ALA A 222 30.15 3.03 -7.65
C ALA A 222 29.30 3.80 -6.62
N PRO A 223 28.00 3.54 -6.49
CA PRO A 223 27.31 3.92 -5.27
C PRO A 223 28.00 3.16 -4.12
N PRO A 224 28.11 3.75 -2.92
CA PRO A 224 28.53 2.96 -1.76
C PRO A 224 27.59 1.77 -1.73
N THR A 225 28.15 0.57 -1.84
CA THR A 225 27.38 -0.64 -1.58
C THR A 225 26.77 -0.39 -0.20
N PRO A 226 25.43 -0.44 -0.02
CA PRO A 226 24.97 -0.65 1.32
C PRO A 226 25.50 -2.05 1.61
N ALA A 227 26.58 -2.12 2.39
CA ALA A 227 26.81 -3.26 3.23
C ALA A 227 25.52 -3.32 4.03
N TRP A 228 24.59 -4.15 3.56
CA TRP A 228 23.32 -4.40 4.22
C TRP A 228 23.58 -4.81 5.68
N GLN A 229 24.79 -5.27 5.98
CA GLN A 229 25.39 -5.41 7.30
C GLN A 229 25.44 -4.08 8.06
N ASP A 230 26.08 -3.02 7.54
CA ASP A 230 26.14 -1.71 8.21
C ASP A 230 24.75 -1.09 8.40
N ALA A 231 23.89 -1.16 7.38
CA ALA A 231 22.50 -0.68 7.49
C ALA A 231 21.68 -1.51 8.49
N ALA A 232 21.90 -2.82 8.57
CA ALA A 232 21.26 -3.69 9.56
C ALA A 232 21.80 -3.44 10.97
N GLN A 233 23.11 -3.25 11.13
CA GLN A 233 23.75 -2.93 12.41
C GLN A 233 23.26 -1.58 12.94
N ASP A 234 23.17 -0.57 12.07
CA ASP A 234 22.68 0.76 12.43
C ASP A 234 21.18 0.72 12.79
N MET A 235 20.36 -0.04 12.05
CA MET A 235 18.95 -0.26 12.41
C MET A 235 18.80 -1.02 13.75
N LEU A 236 19.65 -2.03 14.00
CA LEU A 236 19.67 -2.75 15.28
C LEU A 236 20.07 -1.81 16.43
N HIS A 237 21.09 -0.98 16.24
CA HIS A 237 21.55 -0.02 17.25
C HIS A 237 20.47 1.00 17.59
N ARG A 238 19.84 1.60 16.57
CA ARG A 238 18.72 2.53 16.76
C ARG A 238 17.51 1.88 17.41
N SER A 239 17.26 0.59 17.14
CA SER A 239 16.19 -0.16 17.79
C SER A 239 16.50 -0.42 19.28
N ALA A 240 17.76 -0.71 19.62
CA ALA A 240 18.20 -0.86 21.01
C ALA A 240 18.06 0.47 21.78
N GLU A 241 18.52 1.58 21.21
CA GLU A 241 18.38 2.92 21.80
C GLU A 241 16.90 3.34 21.97
N ALA A 242 16.01 2.95 21.05
CA ALA A 242 14.59 3.21 21.18
C ALA A 242 13.94 2.38 22.30
N ILE A 243 14.37 1.12 22.46
CA ILE A 243 13.92 0.24 23.56
C ILE A 243 14.44 0.77 24.90
N ASP A 244 15.70 1.19 24.99
CA ASP A 244 16.27 1.73 26.23
C ASP A 244 15.62 3.07 26.62
N ARG A 245 15.31 3.93 25.65
CA ARG A 245 14.53 5.15 25.91
C ARG A 245 13.10 4.85 26.34
N ALA A 246 12.45 3.85 25.75
CA ALA A 246 11.11 3.43 26.15
C ALA A 246 11.11 2.81 27.56
N ALA A 247 12.12 2.00 27.89
CA ALA A 247 12.32 1.42 29.21
C ALA A 247 12.62 2.51 30.25
N GLY A 248 13.47 3.48 29.92
CA GLY A 248 13.78 4.63 30.76
C GLY A 248 12.57 5.55 30.99
N ALA A 249 11.75 5.78 29.96
CA ALA A 249 10.50 6.53 30.07
C ALA A 249 9.46 5.79 30.94
N ALA A 250 9.34 4.48 30.80
CA ALA A 250 8.47 3.65 31.63
C ALA A 250 8.94 3.61 33.09
N ALA A 251 10.24 3.45 33.34
CA ALA A 251 10.82 3.51 34.68
C ALA A 251 10.61 4.88 35.34
N SER A 252 10.78 5.96 34.59
CA SER A 252 10.56 7.33 35.05
C SER A 252 9.07 7.59 35.37
N ALA A 253 8.15 7.06 34.56
CA ALA A 253 6.72 7.17 34.82
C ALA A 253 6.30 6.39 36.09
N LEU A 254 6.85 5.19 36.31
CA LEU A 254 6.64 4.40 37.52
C LEU A 254 7.22 5.08 38.78
N ALA A 255 8.41 5.67 38.68
CA ALA A 255 9.02 6.43 39.77
C ALA A 255 8.21 7.70 40.11
N ALA A 256 7.69 8.41 39.09
CA ALA A 256 6.80 9.55 39.27
C ALA A 256 5.45 9.17 39.88
N TRP A 257 4.96 7.95 39.64
CA TRP A 257 3.73 7.45 40.25
C TRP A 257 3.94 7.03 41.72
N ASN A 258 5.03 6.34 42.04
CA ASN A 258 5.37 5.94 43.41
C ASN A 258 5.67 7.15 44.33
N SER A 259 6.38 8.16 43.82
CA SER A 259 6.65 9.39 44.57
C SER A 259 5.38 10.22 44.86
N ARG A 260 4.36 10.15 43.99
CA ARG A 260 3.03 10.71 44.26
C ARG A 260 2.26 9.94 45.34
N ARG A 261 2.48 8.64 45.45
CA ARG A 261 1.84 7.78 46.46
C ARG A 261 2.48 7.92 47.86
N GLY A 262 3.76 8.27 47.93
CA GLY A 262 4.48 8.49 49.19
C GLY A 262 4.29 9.88 49.83
N LYS A 263 3.71 10.87 49.12
CA LYS A 263 3.48 12.24 49.62
C LYS A 263 2.11 12.46 50.29
N GLY A 264 1.38 11.40 50.61
CA GLY A 264 0.07 11.49 51.27
C GLY A 264 0.09 11.02 52.71
N THR A 265 0.61 11.84 53.63
CA THR A 265 0.15 12.04 55.03
C THR A 265 1.09 13.06 55.69
N PRO A 266 0.71 14.33 55.85
CA PRO A 266 1.40 15.21 56.80
C PRO A 266 1.08 14.72 58.22
N PRO A 267 2.04 14.69 59.16
CA PRO A 267 1.74 14.40 60.56
C PRO A 267 0.79 15.50 61.05
N GLY A 268 -0.36 15.10 61.59
CA GLY A 268 -1.32 15.99 62.21
C GLY A 268 -0.66 16.73 63.35
N ASP A 269 -0.50 18.03 63.19
CA ASP A 269 -0.11 18.93 64.25
C ASP A 269 -1.23 18.94 65.29
N SER A 270 -0.91 18.33 66.44
CA SER A 270 -1.75 18.30 67.62
C SER A 270 -0.99 19.03 68.70
N GLY A 271 -1.46 20.22 69.05
CA GLY A 271 -1.25 20.74 70.39
C GLY A 271 -0.85 22.21 70.52
N GLN A 272 -1.77 22.95 71.16
CA GLN A 272 -1.53 24.05 72.12
C GLN A 272 -1.13 25.39 71.46
N ARG A 273 -1.84 26.50 71.66
CA ARG A 273 -2.52 27.02 72.87
C ARG A 273 -3.71 27.91 72.49
#